data_AF-A0AA38R4A2-F1
#
_entry.id   AF-A0AA38R4A2-F1
#
_cell.length_a   1.000
_cell.length_b   1.000
_cell.length_c   1.000
_cell.angle_alpha   90.00
_cell.angle_beta   90.00
_cell.angle_gamma   90.00
#
_symmetry.space_group_name_H-M   'P 1'
#
loop_
_entity.id
_entity.type
_entity.pdbx_description
1 polymer ?
#
loop_
_entity_poly.entity_id
_entity_poly.type
_entity_poly.pdbx_seq_one_letter_code
_entity_poly.pdbx_strand_id
1 'polypeptide(L)'
;MQRRRGDISCAAPTVTVIGGAHGFLDEPYRLIPALTDRYQPPGPSIHGPRHLEQLIASRFLPVLSLKLRQDFITKGTRSQGNKALPNTVVEVELAALPETAVTTRLAHAVDLPDGGEPLDVELCVAKYTRTSKSPPAVGLALHRRIASGTGFLTIDAGDWMLRPAEECLQFSQFSTLTKRFVNTRNPFRSAPTVEVGYTVGSYDMGLRSGRGLTQPADRGVRGMDVAMDDDPSGSWTVSFGATADTAAGYLRYGRDILSSLTQAQTAVLPPGNRAHRGSGFRAEVELGSSRPWLASGPQANYLALRALKRVGRFSKLGFEVGVSPSNLHLSLYWSRLGQRISVPFLLATRSTMSTELVFWATVLPFLSFGAAEIFARSRAQRKMREAREGRSKARLQEYVARRRAEADELTVILANGVEPRQRAERQAGGLVILSAKYSVRGAPSEEVADVTVAVAALVDKGTLYVPKGLRKSHLLGFWDPAPMETKVLFAKYLYRGKEYSVEVTGREELRLPRPGEKGI
;
A
#
# COMPACT_ATOMS: atom_id res chain seq x y z
N MET A 1 -6.81 41.48 33.12
CA MET A 1 -6.28 40.16 32.72
C MET A 1 -7.27 39.06 33.13
N GLN A 2 -8.20 38.67 32.25
CA GLN A 2 -9.05 37.50 32.46
C GLN A 2 -8.25 36.24 32.13
N ARG A 3 -7.91 35.42 33.13
CA ARG A 3 -7.40 34.05 32.92
C ARG A 3 -8.50 33.24 32.23
N ARG A 4 -8.40 33.01 30.92
CA ARG A 4 -9.17 31.96 30.24
C ARG A 4 -8.80 30.63 30.90
N ARG A 5 -9.73 30.03 31.67
CA ARG A 5 -9.63 28.62 32.03
C ARG A 5 -9.71 27.83 30.72
N GLY A 6 -8.58 27.30 30.26
CA GLY A 6 -8.57 26.41 29.11
C GLY A 6 -9.25 25.10 29.49
N ASP A 7 -10.38 24.78 28.88
CA ASP A 7 -10.98 23.46 29.04
C ASP A 7 -9.99 22.41 28.51
N ILE A 8 -9.53 21.53 29.40
CA ILE A 8 -8.73 20.36 29.05
C ILE A 8 -9.71 19.23 28.76
N SER A 9 -9.70 18.74 27.52
CA SER A 9 -10.44 17.55 27.11
C SER A 9 -9.52 16.34 27.13
N CYS A 10 -10.04 15.21 27.58
CA CYS A 10 -9.32 13.95 27.72
C CYS A 10 -9.87 12.97 26.68
N ALA A 11 -9.01 12.40 25.84
CA ALA A 11 -9.42 11.37 24.89
C ALA A 11 -9.63 10.02 25.60
N ALA A 12 -10.28 9.05 24.95
CA ALA A 12 -10.36 7.71 25.49
C ALA A 12 -8.95 7.08 25.62
N PRO A 13 -8.61 6.46 26.76
CA PRO A 13 -7.33 5.80 26.94
C PRO A 13 -7.16 4.65 25.95
N THR A 14 -5.94 4.47 25.45
CA THR A 14 -5.59 3.35 24.57
C THR A 14 -4.73 2.36 25.32
N VAL A 15 -5.18 1.10 25.38
CA VAL A 15 -4.40 -0.02 25.92
C VAL A 15 -3.85 -0.84 24.77
N THR A 16 -2.55 -1.07 24.76
CA THR A 16 -1.86 -1.92 23.80
C THR A 16 -1.15 -3.04 24.54
N VAL A 17 -1.43 -4.28 24.13
CA VAL A 17 -0.72 -5.46 24.62
C VAL A 17 0.21 -5.93 23.51
N ILE A 18 1.49 -6.02 23.81
CA ILE A 18 2.53 -6.47 22.89
C ILE A 18 3.05 -7.80 23.40
N GLY A 19 2.86 -8.86 22.61
CA GLY A 19 3.43 -10.18 22.85
C GLY A 19 4.36 -10.55 21.71
N GLY A 20 5.47 -11.19 22.02
CA GLY A 20 6.43 -11.68 21.02
C GLY A 20 7.38 -12.72 21.59
N ALA A 21 8.16 -13.34 20.72
CA ALA A 21 9.26 -14.20 21.10
C ALA A 21 10.43 -13.95 20.14
N HIS A 22 11.64 -14.01 20.66
CA HIS A 22 12.87 -13.92 19.88
C HIS A 22 13.83 -15.02 20.34
N GLY A 23 14.54 -15.69 19.43
CA GLY A 23 15.58 -16.66 19.77
C GLY A 23 15.95 -17.57 18.60
N PHE A 24 17.03 -18.33 18.72
CA PHE A 24 17.35 -19.43 17.82
C PHE A 24 16.48 -20.66 18.12
N LEU A 25 16.14 -21.43 17.08
CA LEU A 25 15.30 -22.62 17.19
C LEU A 25 16.02 -23.84 17.80
N ASP A 26 17.37 -23.83 17.81
CA ASP A 26 18.18 -25.03 18.07
C ASP A 26 18.72 -25.18 19.51
N GLU A 27 18.50 -24.23 20.44
CA GLU A 27 19.03 -24.35 21.83
C GLU A 27 17.94 -24.46 22.92
N PRO A 28 18.04 -25.45 23.85
CA PRO A 28 17.14 -25.56 24.99
C PRO A 28 17.43 -24.51 26.08
N TYR A 29 16.34 -24.00 26.65
CA TYR A 29 16.24 -22.91 27.63
C TYR A 29 17.32 -22.91 28.73
N ARG A 30 18.08 -21.82 28.83
CA ARG A 30 18.74 -21.38 30.07
C ARG A 30 18.37 -19.92 30.32
N LEU A 31 17.99 -19.55 31.54
CA LEU A 31 17.63 -18.17 31.92
C LEU A 31 18.88 -17.43 32.43
N ILE A 32 19.25 -16.30 31.82
CA ILE A 32 20.23 -15.30 32.33
C ILE A 32 19.60 -13.92 32.05
N PRO A 33 19.77 -12.91 32.92
CA PRO A 33 19.13 -11.60 32.78
C PRO A 33 19.87 -10.76 31.74
N ALA A 34 19.11 -10.04 30.91
CA ALA A 34 19.63 -9.13 29.90
C ALA A 34 18.62 -8.03 29.62
N LEU A 35 18.99 -6.80 30.01
CA LEU A 35 18.24 -5.58 29.83
C LEU A 35 18.67 -4.84 28.55
N THR A 36 17.65 -4.26 27.91
CA THR A 36 17.69 -3.17 26.92
C THR A 36 18.54 -3.39 25.67
N ASP A 37 17.97 -4.09 24.69
CA ASP A 37 17.58 -3.44 23.44
C ASP A 37 16.48 -4.31 22.82
N ARG A 38 15.40 -3.71 22.32
CA ARG A 38 14.30 -4.51 21.76
C ARG A 38 14.80 -5.22 20.51
N TYR A 39 15.17 -6.49 20.65
CA TYR A 39 15.59 -7.42 19.61
C TYR A 39 15.10 -7.05 18.21
N GLN A 40 15.97 -6.38 17.46
CA GLN A 40 15.81 -6.09 16.05
C GLN A 40 17.13 -6.41 15.33
N PRO A 41 17.06 -6.89 14.08
CA PRO A 41 18.24 -7.08 13.25
C PRO A 41 18.99 -5.74 13.07
N PRO A 42 20.31 -5.82 12.83
CA PRO A 42 21.25 -4.74 13.10
C PRO A 42 20.98 -3.52 12.19
N GLY A 43 20.63 -2.40 12.79
CA GLY A 43 20.79 -1.08 12.16
C GLY A 43 21.96 -0.35 12.82
N PRO A 44 22.47 0.74 12.23
CA PRO A 44 23.44 1.58 12.89
C PRO A 44 22.76 2.22 14.11
N SER A 45 23.07 1.69 15.29
CA SER A 45 22.80 2.34 16.55
C SER A 45 23.95 3.24 16.94
N ILE A 46 23.66 4.27 17.73
CA ILE A 46 24.69 5.07 18.39
C ILE A 46 25.46 4.24 19.41
N HIS A 47 24.80 3.22 19.94
CA HIS A 47 25.41 2.11 20.64
C HIS A 47 26.29 1.30 19.68
N GLY A 48 27.53 1.01 20.07
CA GLY A 48 28.48 0.23 19.27
C GLY A 48 27.97 -1.18 18.86
N PRO A 49 28.72 -1.90 18.00
CA PRO A 49 28.28 -3.16 17.42
C PRO A 49 28.14 -4.27 18.47
N ARG A 50 26.93 -4.46 19.03
CA ARG A 50 26.57 -5.57 19.94
C ARG A 50 25.99 -6.79 19.21
N HIS A 51 26.22 -6.85 17.89
CA HIS A 51 25.63 -7.77 16.92
C HIS A 51 25.82 -9.25 17.26
N LEU A 52 27.08 -9.65 17.51
CA LEU A 52 27.42 -11.05 17.75
C LEU A 52 27.08 -11.45 19.20
N GLU A 53 27.16 -10.51 20.14
CA GLU A 53 26.88 -10.76 21.55
C GLU A 53 25.38 -10.97 21.81
N GLN A 54 24.50 -10.19 21.18
CA GLN A 54 23.05 -10.35 21.28
C GLN A 54 22.54 -11.62 20.58
N LEU A 55 23.13 -11.97 19.43
CA LEU A 55 22.81 -13.22 18.73
C LEU A 55 23.36 -14.44 19.48
N ILE A 56 24.62 -14.44 19.92
CA ILE A 56 25.19 -15.54 20.72
C ILE A 56 24.46 -15.67 22.07
N ALA A 57 23.90 -14.59 22.61
CA ALA A 57 23.04 -14.62 23.80
C ALA A 57 21.56 -14.95 23.52
N SER A 58 21.15 -15.13 22.25
CA SER A 58 19.75 -15.27 21.84
C SER A 58 19.16 -16.66 22.14
N ARG A 59 18.97 -16.87 23.44
CA ARG A 59 18.02 -17.81 24.01
C ARG A 59 16.61 -17.43 23.57
N PHE A 60 15.67 -18.39 23.61
CA PHE A 60 14.25 -18.06 23.50
C PHE A 60 13.86 -17.08 24.61
N LEU A 61 13.49 -15.87 24.22
CA LEU A 61 13.10 -14.78 25.11
C LEU A 61 11.66 -14.38 24.80
N PRO A 62 10.68 -14.79 25.63
CA PRO A 62 9.34 -14.28 25.52
C PRO A 62 9.32 -12.81 25.93
N VAL A 63 8.61 -12.01 25.15
CA VAL A 63 8.39 -10.59 25.39
C VAL A 63 6.90 -10.40 25.62
N LEU A 64 6.56 -9.78 26.75
CA LEU A 64 5.20 -9.38 27.06
C LEU A 64 5.26 -7.98 27.66
N SER A 65 4.64 -7.00 27.00
CA SER A 65 4.46 -5.66 27.55
C SER A 65 3.02 -5.17 27.43
N LEU A 66 2.60 -4.42 28.42
CA LEU A 66 1.30 -3.76 28.49
C LEU A 66 1.54 -2.25 28.53
N LYS A 67 0.93 -1.54 27.60
CA LYS A 67 1.10 -0.10 27.40
C LYS A 67 -0.25 0.59 27.53
N LEU A 68 -0.34 1.57 28.41
CA LEU A 68 -1.47 2.46 28.58
C LEU A 68 -1.07 3.85 28.10
N ARG A 69 -1.82 4.41 27.14
CA ARG A 69 -1.62 5.77 26.61
C ARG A 69 -2.85 6.63 26.90
N GLN A 70 -2.61 7.83 27.41
CA GLN A 70 -3.62 8.85 27.67
C GLN A 70 -3.24 10.16 26.97
N ASP A 71 -4.16 10.67 26.15
CA ASP A 71 -3.98 11.91 25.39
C ASP A 71 -4.84 13.03 25.98
N PHE A 72 -4.25 14.21 26.14
CA PHE A 72 -4.92 15.41 26.65
C PHE A 72 -4.83 16.54 25.63
N ILE A 73 -5.97 17.18 25.37
CA ILE A 73 -6.13 18.20 24.34
C ILE A 73 -6.70 19.46 25.01
N THR A 74 -6.00 20.59 24.91
CA THR A 74 -6.47 21.88 25.44
C THR A 74 -7.07 22.71 24.29
N LYS A 75 -8.20 23.38 24.52
CA LYS A 75 -8.77 24.33 23.55
C LYS A 75 -7.76 25.46 23.26
N GLY A 76 -7.17 25.45 22.05
CA GLY A 76 -6.12 26.37 21.63
C GLY A 76 -4.99 25.72 20.82
N THR A 77 -4.97 24.39 20.73
CA THR A 77 -4.05 23.63 19.86
C THR A 77 -4.10 24.09 18.41
N ARG A 78 -2.97 24.56 17.88
CA ARG A 78 -2.78 24.72 16.43
C ARG A 78 -2.90 23.35 15.78
N SER A 79 -3.87 23.17 14.88
CA SER A 79 -3.97 21.98 14.04
C SER A 79 -2.84 21.99 13.02
N GLN A 80 -1.86 21.09 13.13
CA GLN A 80 -0.91 20.84 12.05
C GLN A 80 -1.61 19.96 11.00
N GLY A 81 -2.16 20.58 9.96
CA GLY A 81 -2.93 19.88 8.92
C GLY A 81 -4.30 19.35 9.40
N ASN A 82 -4.77 18.24 8.81
CA ASN A 82 -6.08 17.63 9.08
C ASN A 82 -6.16 16.79 10.38
N LYS A 83 -5.08 16.71 11.19
CA LYS A 83 -5.06 15.98 12.47
C LYS A 83 -4.70 16.93 13.61
N ALA A 84 -5.55 17.01 14.63
CA ALA A 84 -5.23 17.71 15.86
C ALA A 84 -4.31 16.82 16.72
N LEU A 85 -3.04 17.22 16.90
CA LEU A 85 -2.12 16.54 17.80
C LEU A 85 -2.45 16.91 19.27
N PRO A 86 -2.37 15.97 20.21
CA PRO A 86 -2.60 16.25 21.64
C PRO A 86 -1.51 17.18 22.21
N ASN A 87 -1.83 17.98 23.22
CA ASN A 87 -0.87 18.89 23.87
C ASN A 87 0.04 18.17 24.85
N THR A 88 -0.54 17.25 25.61
CA THR A 88 0.19 16.37 26.51
C THR A 88 -0.19 14.93 26.25
N VAL A 89 0.80 14.05 26.27
CA VAL A 89 0.61 12.60 26.18
C VAL A 89 1.32 11.96 27.35
N VAL A 90 0.61 11.11 28.07
CA VAL A 90 1.17 10.29 29.14
C VAL A 90 1.06 8.84 28.72
N GLU A 91 2.19 8.13 28.78
CA GLU A 91 2.26 6.71 28.45
C GLU A 91 2.94 5.96 29.59
N VAL A 92 2.30 4.88 30.04
CA VAL A 92 2.86 3.96 31.04
C VAL A 92 2.98 2.59 30.40
N GLU A 93 4.19 2.05 30.33
CA GLU A 93 4.46 0.72 29.80
C GLU A 93 5.05 -0.16 30.90
N LEU A 94 4.38 -1.28 31.15
CA LEU A 94 4.80 -2.38 32.01
C LEU A 94 5.35 -3.50 31.12
N ALA A 95 6.65 -3.73 31.13
CA ALA A 95 7.24 -4.95 30.59
C ALA A 95 7.12 -6.04 31.65
N ALA A 96 6.41 -7.13 31.36
CA ALA A 96 6.24 -8.27 32.27
C ALA A 96 7.27 -9.37 32.01
N LEU A 97 7.67 -9.56 30.74
CA LEU A 97 8.68 -10.53 30.30
C LEU A 97 9.63 -9.87 29.29
N PRO A 98 10.94 -10.20 29.28
CA PRO A 98 11.60 -11.20 30.13
C PRO A 98 11.94 -10.69 31.55
N GLU A 99 12.07 -9.38 31.74
CA GLU A 99 12.25 -8.74 33.04
C GLU A 99 11.13 -7.74 33.32
N THR A 100 10.73 -7.67 34.59
CA THR A 100 9.70 -6.74 35.04
C THR A 100 10.27 -5.32 35.09
N ALA A 101 9.78 -4.44 34.22
CA ALA A 101 10.15 -3.04 34.16
C ALA A 101 8.92 -2.15 34.04
N VAL A 102 8.95 -1.01 34.73
CA VAL A 102 7.94 0.04 34.58
C VAL A 102 8.60 1.25 33.94
N THR A 103 8.06 1.68 32.81
CA THR A 103 8.52 2.86 32.08
C THR A 103 7.38 3.85 31.95
N THR A 104 7.63 5.09 32.35
CA THR A 104 6.68 6.20 32.24
C THR A 104 7.24 7.22 31.27
N ARG A 105 6.45 7.61 30.28
CA ARG A 105 6.80 8.63 29.28
C ARG A 105 5.78 9.75 29.33
N LEU A 106 6.27 10.97 29.33
CA LEU A 106 5.48 12.20 29.27
C LEU A 106 5.97 13.00 28.08
N ALA A 107 5.06 13.44 27.22
CA ALA A 107 5.39 14.42 26.19
C ALA A 107 4.50 15.65 26.30
N HIS A 108 5.09 16.82 26.08
CA HIS A 108 4.41 18.09 26.11
C HIS A 108 4.95 19.05 25.05
N ALA A 109 4.04 19.73 24.35
CA ALA A 109 4.37 20.83 23.45
C ALA A 109 4.50 22.14 24.22
N VAL A 110 5.65 22.79 24.11
CA VAL A 110 5.94 24.08 24.72
C VAL A 110 5.95 25.15 23.63
N ASP A 111 5.03 26.11 23.74
CA ASP A 111 5.01 27.26 22.85
C ASP A 111 6.18 28.20 23.17
N LEU A 112 6.95 28.55 22.15
CA LEU A 112 8.07 29.49 22.27
C LEU A 112 7.59 30.94 22.10
N PRO A 113 8.22 31.91 22.79
CA PRO A 113 7.80 33.31 22.77
C PRO A 113 7.83 33.96 21.38
N ASP A 114 8.63 33.43 20.46
CA ASP A 114 8.78 33.95 19.10
C ASP A 114 7.60 33.61 18.15
N GLY A 115 6.55 32.93 18.63
CA GLY A 115 5.34 32.61 17.85
C GLY A 115 5.49 31.55 16.75
N GLY A 116 6.68 30.95 16.63
CA GLY A 116 7.00 29.88 15.69
C GLY A 116 6.41 28.50 16.06
N GLU A 117 6.89 27.44 15.39
CA GLU A 117 6.52 26.04 15.71
C GLU A 117 6.94 25.70 17.16
N PRO A 118 6.10 24.97 17.92
CA PRO A 118 6.36 24.64 19.32
C PRO A 118 7.56 23.71 19.47
N LEU A 119 8.19 23.74 20.64
CA LEU A 119 9.21 22.79 21.03
C LEU A 119 8.54 21.60 21.72
N ASP A 120 8.67 20.42 21.15
CA ASP A 120 8.16 19.20 21.75
C ASP A 120 9.20 18.58 22.68
N VAL A 121 8.81 18.41 23.94
CA VAL A 121 9.64 17.85 25.01
C VAL A 121 9.08 16.50 25.41
N GLU A 122 9.93 15.48 25.44
CA GLU A 122 9.62 14.14 25.93
C GLU A 122 10.54 13.79 27.09
N LEU A 123 9.96 13.29 28.17
CA LEU A 123 10.65 12.74 29.32
C LEU A 123 10.29 11.26 29.46
N CYS A 124 11.28 10.41 29.67
CA CYS A 124 11.13 8.99 29.93
C CYS A 124 11.83 8.63 31.23
N VAL A 125 11.15 7.88 32.10
CA VAL A 125 11.71 7.36 33.34
C VAL A 125 11.41 5.87 33.41
N ALA A 126 12.46 5.05 33.54
CA ALA A 126 12.38 3.61 33.59
C ALA A 126 12.96 3.05 34.90
N LYS A 127 12.24 2.12 35.53
CA LYS A 127 12.70 1.41 36.73
C LYS A 127 12.57 -0.10 36.54
N TYR A 128 13.63 -0.81 36.88
CA TYR A 128 13.73 -2.26 36.77
C TYR A 128 13.50 -2.89 38.16
N THR A 129 12.60 -3.87 38.23
CA THR A 129 11.88 -4.16 39.50
C THR A 129 12.55 -5.25 40.35
N ARG A 130 13.45 -6.08 39.80
CA ARG A 130 13.74 -7.37 40.47
C ARG A 130 14.91 -7.45 41.43
N THR A 131 16.01 -6.68 41.29
CA THR A 131 17.19 -6.92 42.16
C THR A 131 18.18 -5.77 42.31
N SER A 132 18.02 -4.63 41.63
CA SER A 132 19.04 -3.58 41.60
C SER A 132 18.66 -2.37 42.47
N LYS A 133 19.54 -1.95 43.39
CA LYS A 133 19.51 -0.63 44.06
C LYS A 133 19.85 0.52 43.10
N SER A 134 19.91 0.28 41.79
CA SER A 134 20.26 1.29 40.80
C SER A 134 19.18 2.38 40.73
N PRO A 135 19.60 3.64 40.55
CA PRO A 135 18.66 4.72 40.25
C PRO A 135 17.90 4.46 38.93
N PRO A 136 16.71 5.05 38.75
CA PRO A 136 15.92 4.87 37.53
C PRO A 136 16.65 5.46 36.33
N ALA A 137 16.59 4.79 35.19
CA ALA A 137 17.09 5.35 33.93
C ALA A 137 16.19 6.52 33.49
N VAL A 138 16.80 7.60 33.03
CA VAL A 138 16.09 8.82 32.62
C VAL A 138 16.52 9.17 31.20
N GLY A 139 15.54 9.36 30.32
CA GLY A 139 15.71 9.84 28.97
C GLY A 139 14.98 11.15 28.74
N LEU A 140 15.60 12.05 27.97
CA LEU A 140 15.02 13.31 27.51
C LEU A 140 15.11 13.35 25.99
N ALA A 141 14.02 13.69 25.32
CA ALA A 141 14.07 14.01 23.89
C ALA A 141 13.43 15.38 23.63
N LEU A 142 14.07 16.17 22.80
CA LEU A 142 13.61 17.46 22.33
C LEU A 142 13.49 17.37 20.81
N HIS A 143 12.38 17.81 20.23
CA HIS A 143 12.29 17.96 18.79
C HIS A 143 11.48 19.18 18.39
N ARG A 144 11.83 19.73 17.23
CA ARG A 144 11.19 20.91 16.69
C ARG A 144 11.26 20.88 15.17
N ARG A 145 10.17 21.29 14.53
CA ARG A 145 10.17 21.52 13.08
C ARG A 145 11.00 22.75 12.74
N ILE A 146 12.03 22.57 11.91
CA ILE A 146 12.94 23.62 11.47
C ILE A 146 12.94 23.59 9.93
N ALA A 147 12.47 24.68 9.32
CA ALA A 147 12.33 24.80 7.86
C ALA A 147 11.53 23.63 7.24
N SER A 148 12.18 22.82 6.39
CA SER A 148 11.56 21.71 5.67
C SER A 148 11.57 20.38 6.42
N GLY A 149 12.22 20.30 7.59
CA GLY A 149 12.37 19.08 8.37
C GLY A 149 12.17 19.29 9.87
N THR A 150 12.56 18.28 10.63
CA THR A 150 12.48 18.24 12.09
C THR A 150 13.86 17.92 12.64
N GLY A 151 14.38 18.83 13.45
CA GLY A 151 15.57 18.59 14.26
C GLY A 151 15.17 17.90 15.55
N PHE A 152 15.95 16.92 15.99
CA PHE A 152 15.75 16.23 17.25
C PHE A 152 17.06 16.07 18.01
N LEU A 153 16.97 16.10 19.34
CA LEU A 153 18.02 15.80 20.30
C LEU A 153 17.45 14.75 21.24
N THR A 154 18.15 13.64 21.43
CA THR A 154 17.83 12.66 22.48
C THR A 154 19.03 12.51 23.40
N ILE A 155 18.74 12.37 24.68
CA ILE A 155 19.71 12.16 25.74
C ILE A 155 19.16 11.01 26.57
N ASP A 156 19.91 9.94 26.72
CA ASP A 156 19.55 8.81 27.57
C ASP A 156 20.65 8.60 28.60
N ALA A 157 20.28 8.54 29.88
CA ALA A 157 21.22 8.23 30.95
C ALA A 157 21.72 6.78 30.90
N GLY A 158 20.98 5.88 30.24
CA GLY A 158 21.26 4.46 30.23
C GLY A 158 21.23 3.86 31.64
N ASP A 159 22.02 2.82 31.86
CA ASP A 159 22.18 2.18 33.17
C ASP A 159 23.28 2.90 33.96
N TRP A 160 22.91 3.56 35.07
CA TRP A 160 23.77 4.38 35.93
C TRP A 160 24.99 3.67 36.58
N MET A 161 25.29 2.42 36.21
CA MET A 161 26.42 1.67 36.76
C MET A 161 27.65 1.75 35.84
N LEU A 162 28.51 2.72 36.13
CA LEU A 162 29.81 2.95 35.49
C LEU A 162 30.86 1.84 35.76
N ARG A 163 30.65 0.96 36.77
CA ARG A 163 31.55 -0.14 37.13
C ARG A 163 30.86 -1.50 37.04
N PRO A 164 31.51 -2.57 36.53
CA PRO A 164 30.97 -3.93 36.58
C PRO A 164 30.60 -4.31 38.01
N ALA A 165 29.52 -5.08 38.20
CA ALA A 165 29.25 -5.68 39.51
C ALA A 165 30.36 -6.70 39.82
N GLU A 166 30.78 -6.82 41.08
CA GLU A 166 31.86 -7.71 41.53
C GLU A 166 31.60 -9.18 41.15
N GLU A 167 30.33 -9.56 41.03
CA GLU A 167 29.84 -10.88 40.61
C GLU A 167 30.31 -11.29 39.19
N CYS A 168 30.57 -10.33 38.30
CA CYS A 168 31.06 -10.59 36.94
C CYS A 168 32.57 -10.87 36.87
N LEU A 169 33.33 -10.60 37.94
CA LEU A 169 34.79 -10.84 37.96
C LEU A 169 35.11 -12.34 38.05
N GLN A 170 34.19 -13.15 38.59
CA GLN A 170 34.40 -14.59 38.85
C GLN A 170 33.84 -15.49 37.73
N PHE A 171 32.97 -14.97 36.86
CA PHE A 171 32.33 -15.75 35.78
C PHE A 171 33.32 -16.29 34.73
N SER A 172 34.47 -15.62 34.56
CA SER A 172 35.56 -16.05 33.68
C SER A 172 36.24 -17.35 34.11
N GLN A 173 36.08 -17.73 35.39
CA GLN A 173 36.70 -18.93 35.96
C GLN A 173 35.93 -20.22 35.59
N PHE A 174 34.64 -20.12 35.26
CA PHE A 174 33.75 -21.29 35.12
C PHE A 174 33.26 -21.56 33.69
N SER A 175 33.58 -20.70 32.71
CA SER A 175 33.14 -20.86 31.31
C SER A 175 34.32 -21.10 30.36
N THR A 176 34.30 -22.24 29.67
CA THR A 176 35.27 -22.58 28.61
C THR A 176 34.98 -21.89 27.28
N LEU A 177 33.73 -21.53 27.00
CA LEU A 177 33.30 -20.84 25.77
C LEU A 177 33.65 -19.35 25.76
N THR A 178 33.61 -18.68 26.92
CA THR A 178 33.82 -17.23 27.03
C THR A 178 35.32 -16.85 27.01
N LYS A 179 36.24 -17.81 27.20
CA LYS A 179 37.70 -17.56 27.17
C LYS A 179 38.21 -17.07 25.81
N ARG A 180 37.50 -17.31 24.70
CA ARG A 180 37.82 -16.75 23.37
C ARG A 180 37.17 -15.40 23.07
N PHE A 181 36.20 -14.97 23.89
CA PHE A 181 35.44 -13.73 23.74
C PHE A 181 35.75 -12.71 24.85
N VAL A 182 36.91 -12.85 25.51
CA VAL A 182 37.37 -12.07 26.68
C VAL A 182 37.36 -10.54 26.47
N ASN A 183 37.31 -10.04 25.24
CA ASN A 183 37.25 -8.61 24.96
C ASN A 183 35.84 -8.00 24.96
N THR A 184 34.77 -8.79 25.11
CA THR A 184 33.40 -8.27 25.17
C THR A 184 33.02 -7.99 26.63
N ARG A 185 33.55 -6.89 27.18
CA ARG A 185 33.19 -6.37 28.51
C ARG A 185 31.68 -6.08 28.56
N ASN A 186 30.95 -6.78 29.43
CA ASN A 186 29.54 -6.55 29.84
C ASN A 186 28.51 -6.40 28.70
N PRO A 187 27.93 -7.51 28.19
CA PRO A 187 27.01 -7.47 27.05
C PRO A 187 25.65 -6.76 27.28
N PHE A 188 25.30 -6.32 28.50
CA PHE A 188 23.92 -5.93 28.84
C PHE A 188 23.79 -4.64 29.68
N ARG A 189 24.65 -3.64 29.47
CA ARG A 189 24.47 -2.31 30.10
C ARG A 189 24.42 -1.22 29.04
N SER A 190 23.40 -0.38 29.06
CA SER A 190 23.28 0.78 28.19
C SER A 190 24.18 1.90 28.72
N ALA A 191 25.16 2.34 27.92
CA ALA A 191 25.97 3.52 28.26
C ALA A 191 25.11 4.78 28.07
N PRO A 192 25.40 5.88 28.79
CA PRO A 192 24.73 7.14 28.53
C PRO A 192 24.96 7.55 27.08
N THR A 193 23.91 8.02 26.42
CA THR A 193 23.92 8.38 25.00
C THR A 193 23.39 9.78 24.78
N VAL A 194 23.96 10.45 23.80
CA VAL A 194 23.47 11.72 23.27
C VAL A 194 23.38 11.59 21.75
N GLU A 195 22.23 11.88 21.19
CA GLU A 195 21.95 11.83 19.76
C GLU A 195 21.40 13.17 19.29
N VAL A 196 21.98 13.72 18.22
CA VAL A 196 21.43 14.86 17.50
C VAL A 196 21.20 14.46 16.08
N GLY A 197 19.98 14.68 15.58
CA GLY A 197 19.66 14.37 14.21
C GLY A 197 18.72 15.39 13.59
N TYR A 198 18.64 15.31 12.27
CA TYR A 198 17.75 16.09 11.46
C TYR A 198 17.12 15.18 10.42
N THR A 199 15.80 15.20 10.35
CA THR A 199 15.01 14.40 9.44
C THR A 199 14.14 15.29 8.58
N VAL A 200 14.10 15.00 7.30
CA VAL A 200 13.14 15.58 6.37
C VAL A 200 12.23 14.47 5.89
N GLY A 201 10.95 14.69 6.04
CA GLY A 201 9.89 13.80 5.67
C GLY A 201 8.58 14.37 6.18
N SER A 202 7.48 14.04 5.52
CA SER A 202 6.17 14.62 5.81
C SER A 202 5.46 13.99 7.02
N TYR A 203 6.19 13.27 7.89
CA TYR A 203 5.61 12.56 9.03
C TYR A 203 5.95 13.25 10.35
N ASP A 204 4.95 13.30 11.24
CA ASP A 204 5.11 13.87 12.58
C ASP A 204 5.95 12.89 13.43
N MET A 205 7.07 13.37 13.95
CA MET A 205 7.93 12.65 14.89
C MET A 205 7.41 12.83 16.33
N GLY A 206 7.83 11.95 17.23
CA GLY A 206 7.64 12.11 18.66
C GLY A 206 6.43 11.41 19.27
N LEU A 207 6.36 11.38 20.59
CA LEU A 207 5.38 10.62 21.37
C LEU A 207 3.95 11.12 21.11
N ARG A 208 3.80 12.41 20.81
CA ARG A 208 2.52 13.05 20.45
C ARG A 208 1.92 12.44 19.17
N SER A 209 2.75 12.09 18.20
CA SER A 209 2.33 11.36 16.98
C SER A 209 2.25 9.84 17.18
N GLY A 210 2.63 9.35 18.37
CA GLY A 210 2.71 7.93 18.71
C GLY A 210 4.04 7.27 18.37
N ARG A 211 5.02 8.04 17.87
CA ARG A 211 6.37 7.58 17.52
C ARG A 211 7.40 8.20 18.46
N GLY A 212 7.33 7.83 19.74
CA GLY A 212 8.18 8.41 20.79
C GLY A 212 9.66 8.22 20.49
N LEU A 213 10.45 9.30 20.59
CA LEU A 213 11.91 9.24 20.41
C LEU A 213 12.57 8.49 21.57
N THR A 214 11.93 8.52 22.74
CA THR A 214 12.31 7.78 23.94
C THR A 214 11.71 6.37 24.03
N GLN A 215 10.92 5.95 23.02
CA GLN A 215 10.54 4.55 22.89
C GLN A 215 11.66 3.77 22.21
N PRO A 216 11.82 2.48 22.51
CA PRO A 216 12.72 1.63 21.74
C PRO A 216 12.33 1.70 20.27
N ALA A 217 13.22 2.27 19.47
CA ALA A 217 12.92 2.65 18.10
C ALA A 217 12.65 1.41 17.25
N ASP A 218 11.49 1.37 16.57
CA ASP A 218 11.30 0.47 15.45
C ASP A 218 12.27 0.93 14.33
N ARG A 219 13.38 0.22 14.15
CA ARG A 219 14.41 0.44 13.15
C ARG A 219 14.30 -0.61 12.04
N GLY A 220 15.18 -0.51 11.05
CA GLY A 220 15.21 -1.46 9.94
C GLY A 220 13.92 -1.49 9.14
N VAL A 221 13.55 -2.67 8.65
CA VAL A 221 12.29 -2.87 7.92
C VAL A 221 11.04 -2.56 8.77
N ARG A 222 11.10 -2.72 10.11
CA ARG A 222 9.97 -2.38 11.00
C ARG A 222 9.71 -0.88 11.04
N GLY A 223 10.76 -0.08 11.12
CA GLY A 223 10.65 1.38 11.01
C GLY A 223 10.09 1.82 9.66
N MET A 224 10.55 1.18 8.58
CA MET A 224 10.03 1.43 7.23
C MET A 224 8.55 1.01 7.08
N ASP A 225 8.10 -0.07 7.75
CA ASP A 225 6.68 -0.51 7.76
C ASP A 225 5.77 0.54 8.40
N VAL A 226 6.20 1.09 9.54
CA VAL A 226 5.49 2.17 10.24
C VAL A 226 5.43 3.43 9.37
N ALA A 227 6.54 3.77 8.69
CA ALA A 227 6.61 4.94 7.82
C ALA A 227 5.94 4.74 6.46
N MET A 228 5.61 3.50 6.06
CA MET A 228 5.13 3.16 4.70
C MET A 228 3.84 3.87 4.30
N ASP A 229 3.00 4.21 5.29
CA ASP A 229 1.72 4.90 5.08
C ASP A 229 1.87 6.44 5.02
N ASP A 230 3.08 6.96 5.20
CA ASP A 230 3.39 8.39 5.10
C ASP A 230 3.66 8.83 3.64
N ASP A 231 3.96 10.11 3.44
CA ASP A 231 4.06 10.74 2.10
C ASP A 231 5.13 10.09 1.18
N PRO A 232 4.80 9.77 -0.09
CA PRO A 232 5.71 9.10 -1.04
C PRO A 232 6.86 9.97 -1.59
N SER A 233 6.90 11.26 -1.25
CA SER A 233 7.87 12.24 -1.78
C SER A 233 9.34 11.93 -1.43
N GLY A 234 9.55 11.06 -0.44
CA GLY A 234 10.86 10.59 0.02
C GLY A 234 11.21 11.19 1.38
N SER A 235 12.06 10.48 2.12
CA SER A 235 12.51 10.86 3.45
C SER A 235 14.02 10.76 3.55
N TRP A 236 14.67 11.72 4.19
CA TRP A 236 16.06 11.60 4.58
C TRP A 236 16.24 11.85 6.07
N THR A 237 17.17 11.14 6.70
CA THR A 237 17.52 11.37 8.10
C THR A 237 19.02 11.33 8.25
N VAL A 238 19.59 12.36 8.84
CA VAL A 238 20.99 12.38 9.28
C VAL A 238 20.99 12.41 10.78
N SER A 239 21.81 11.57 11.41
CA SER A 239 21.96 11.56 12.86
C SER A 239 23.40 11.34 13.24
N PHE A 240 23.81 11.98 14.32
CA PHE A 240 25.11 11.84 14.96
C PHE A 240 24.88 11.64 16.44
N GLY A 241 25.56 10.68 17.04
CA GLY A 241 25.50 10.50 18.46
C GLY A 241 26.81 10.02 19.06
N ALA A 242 26.90 10.18 20.36
CA ALA A 242 28.02 9.75 21.15
C ALA A 242 27.53 9.01 22.38
N THR A 243 28.34 8.04 22.78
CA THR A 243 28.27 7.33 24.04
C THR A 243 29.56 7.59 24.80
N ALA A 244 29.67 7.09 26.04
CA ALA A 244 30.90 7.17 26.81
C ALA A 244 32.15 6.72 26.02
N ASP A 245 32.03 5.69 25.18
CA ASP A 245 33.17 5.05 24.53
C ASP A 245 33.19 5.15 22.99
N THR A 246 32.06 5.49 22.37
CA THR A 246 31.91 5.45 20.90
C THR A 246 31.16 6.66 20.36
N ALA A 247 31.61 7.18 19.23
CA ALA A 247 30.89 8.16 18.42
C ALA A 247 30.43 7.50 17.13
N ALA A 248 29.17 7.72 16.76
CA ALA A 248 28.57 7.14 15.57
C ALA A 248 27.73 8.17 14.82
N GLY A 249 27.57 7.96 13.52
CA GLY A 249 26.66 8.73 12.70
C GLY A 249 26.04 7.85 11.63
N TYR A 250 24.83 8.19 11.22
CA TYR A 250 24.17 7.53 10.11
C TYR A 250 23.41 8.51 9.21
N LEU A 251 23.35 8.16 7.94
CA LEU A 251 22.57 8.81 6.90
C LEU A 251 21.60 7.77 6.33
N ARG A 252 20.32 8.13 6.27
CA ARG A 252 19.26 7.28 5.73
C ARG A 252 18.53 8.06 4.65
N TYR A 253 18.22 7.40 3.56
CA TYR A 253 17.39 7.91 2.49
C TYR A 253 16.39 6.85 2.05
N GLY A 254 15.11 7.20 2.09
CA GLY A 254 14.02 6.33 1.69
C GLY A 254 13.14 7.00 0.64
N ARG A 255 12.67 6.24 -0.35
CA ARG A 255 11.76 6.74 -1.39
C ARG A 255 10.90 5.63 -1.95
N ASP A 256 9.69 6.00 -2.36
CA ASP A 256 8.81 5.10 -3.09
C ASP A 256 9.27 4.99 -4.55
N ILE A 257 9.60 3.77 -4.94
CA ILE A 257 10.00 3.41 -6.30
C ILE A 257 8.79 2.88 -7.05
N LEU A 258 8.68 3.28 -8.32
CA LEU A 258 7.61 2.91 -9.26
C LEU A 258 6.20 3.43 -8.89
N SER A 259 6.02 4.22 -7.83
CA SER A 259 4.71 4.71 -7.35
C SER A 259 3.98 5.68 -8.30
N SER A 260 4.70 6.43 -9.13
CA SER A 260 4.15 7.46 -10.03
C SER A 260 3.49 6.92 -11.31
N LEU A 261 3.70 5.66 -11.64
CA LEU A 261 3.32 5.07 -12.94
C LEU A 261 1.86 4.59 -13.01
N THR A 262 1.00 4.96 -12.06
CA THR A 262 -0.27 4.24 -11.80
C THR A 262 -1.51 5.09 -11.49
N GLN A 263 -1.56 6.34 -11.94
CA GLN A 263 -2.85 7.06 -12.06
C GLN A 263 -3.91 6.23 -12.84
N ALA A 264 -3.48 5.47 -13.85
CA ALA A 264 -4.36 4.60 -14.65
C ALA A 264 -5.00 3.43 -13.86
N GLN A 265 -4.43 2.98 -12.73
CA GLN A 265 -4.98 1.87 -11.94
C GLN A 265 -6.09 2.32 -10.98
N THR A 266 -6.08 3.57 -10.53
CA THR A 266 -7.11 4.12 -9.64
C THR A 266 -8.48 4.30 -10.32
N ALA A 267 -8.53 4.29 -11.65
CA ALA A 267 -9.75 4.57 -12.42
C ALA A 267 -10.75 3.39 -12.51
N VAL A 268 -10.41 2.18 -12.02
CA VAL A 268 -11.26 0.99 -12.23
C VAL A 268 -11.60 0.23 -10.94
N LEU A 269 -11.04 0.62 -9.80
CA LEU A 269 -11.47 0.09 -8.51
C LEU A 269 -12.72 0.85 -8.03
N PRO A 270 -13.71 0.17 -7.42
CA PRO A 270 -14.92 0.81 -6.93
C PRO A 270 -14.60 1.90 -5.90
N PRO A 271 -15.37 3.01 -5.87
CA PRO A 271 -15.17 4.10 -4.94
C PRO A 271 -15.36 3.57 -3.51
N GLY A 272 -14.26 3.51 -2.75
CA GLY A 272 -14.21 2.95 -1.40
C GLY A 272 -12.90 2.21 -1.10
N ASN A 273 -12.26 1.61 -2.11
CA ASN A 273 -10.98 0.91 -1.94
C ASN A 273 -9.77 1.85 -2.17
N ARG A 274 -9.63 2.86 -1.31
CA ARG A 274 -8.43 3.73 -1.27
C ARG A 274 -7.15 2.97 -0.87
N ALA A 275 -7.26 1.71 -0.43
CA ALA A 275 -6.16 0.87 0.03
C ALA A 275 -5.17 0.42 -1.08
N HIS A 276 -5.47 0.67 -2.36
CA HIS A 276 -4.57 0.42 -3.49
C HIS A 276 -3.86 1.67 -4.02
N ARG A 277 -3.83 2.76 -3.24
CA ARG A 277 -2.97 3.90 -3.49
C ARG A 277 -1.51 3.48 -3.24
N GLY A 278 -0.84 2.95 -4.27
CA GLY A 278 0.59 2.62 -4.22
C GLY A 278 0.95 1.29 -4.88
N SER A 279 0.83 1.21 -6.21
CA SER A 279 1.51 0.16 -6.99
C SER A 279 2.97 0.59 -7.11
N GLY A 280 3.79 0.10 -6.18
CA GLY A 280 5.21 0.40 -6.04
C GLY A 280 5.78 -0.31 -4.80
N PHE A 281 7.05 -0.06 -4.51
CA PHE A 281 7.68 -0.50 -3.27
C PHE A 281 8.53 0.62 -2.71
N ARG A 282 8.60 0.73 -1.38
CA ARG A 282 9.48 1.67 -0.70
C ARG A 282 10.87 1.06 -0.65
N ALA A 283 11.86 1.79 -1.12
CA ALA A 283 13.26 1.42 -0.99
C ALA A 283 13.96 2.38 -0.02
N GLU A 284 14.86 1.86 0.78
CA GLU A 284 15.63 2.64 1.74
C GLU A 284 17.09 2.21 1.73
N VAL A 285 17.98 3.20 1.81
CA VAL A 285 19.42 3.02 1.94
C VAL A 285 19.82 3.68 3.25
N GLU A 286 20.57 2.95 4.08
CA GLU A 286 21.14 3.47 5.32
C GLU A 286 22.64 3.22 5.36
N LEU A 287 23.38 4.29 5.57
CA LEU A 287 24.83 4.29 5.73
C LEU A 287 25.13 4.67 7.17
N GLY A 288 25.93 3.87 7.86
CA GLY A 288 26.33 4.11 9.23
C GLY A 288 27.83 3.98 9.40
N SER A 289 28.40 4.77 10.30
CA SER A 289 29.78 4.64 10.72
C SER A 289 29.88 4.86 12.22
N SER A 290 30.68 4.04 12.88
CA SER A 290 30.96 4.15 14.31
C SER A 290 32.45 3.99 14.56
N ARG A 291 32.96 4.81 15.49
CA ARG A 291 34.36 4.81 15.90
C ARG A 291 34.47 4.97 17.43
N PRO A 292 35.33 4.20 18.10
CA PRO A 292 35.74 4.55 19.45
C PRO A 292 36.50 5.89 19.42
N TRP A 293 36.13 6.82 20.28
CA TRP A 293 36.72 8.17 20.31
C TRP A 293 37.85 8.30 21.35
N LEU A 294 37.86 7.42 22.36
CA LEU A 294 38.89 7.37 23.41
C LEU A 294 39.92 6.24 23.23
N ALA A 295 39.65 5.27 22.33
CA ALA A 295 40.53 4.13 22.08
C ALA A 295 40.87 4.04 20.58
N SER A 296 42.10 3.61 20.25
CA SER A 296 42.52 3.28 18.89
C SER A 296 41.92 1.95 18.42
N GLY A 297 40.59 1.89 18.35
CA GLY A 297 39.85 0.73 17.87
C GLY A 297 39.49 0.84 16.38
N PRO A 298 39.22 -0.28 15.70
CA PRO A 298 38.83 -0.27 14.30
C PRO A 298 37.48 0.43 14.09
N GLN A 299 37.36 1.18 12.99
CA GLN A 299 36.11 1.79 12.55
C GLN A 299 35.14 0.71 12.08
N ALA A 300 33.89 0.78 12.55
CA ALA A 300 32.83 -0.12 12.12
C ALA A 300 31.88 0.64 11.19
N ASN A 301 31.96 0.30 9.91
CA ASN A 301 31.09 0.84 8.87
C ASN A 301 29.91 -0.11 8.62
N TYR A 302 28.78 0.44 8.21
CA TYR A 302 27.55 -0.30 7.99
C TYR A 302 26.81 0.26 6.78
N LEU A 303 26.32 -0.63 5.91
CA LEU A 303 25.44 -0.29 4.80
C LEU A 303 24.24 -1.23 4.84
N ALA A 304 23.03 -0.69 4.95
CA ALA A 304 21.79 -1.43 4.78
C ALA A 304 21.02 -0.96 3.55
N LEU A 305 20.50 -1.93 2.82
CA LEU A 305 19.59 -1.73 1.69
C LEU A 305 18.30 -2.47 1.98
N ARG A 306 17.17 -1.76 1.94
CA ARG A 306 15.87 -2.29 2.34
C ARG A 306 14.84 -2.05 1.26
N ALA A 307 13.90 -2.96 1.16
CA ALA A 307 12.71 -2.78 0.33
C ALA A 307 11.47 -3.30 1.04
N LEU A 308 10.35 -2.59 0.93
CA LEU A 308 9.06 -3.01 1.47
C LEU A 308 7.94 -2.75 0.47
N LYS A 309 7.14 -3.78 0.24
CA LYS A 309 6.04 -3.78 -0.72
C LYS A 309 4.73 -4.17 -0.05
N ARG A 310 3.65 -3.48 -0.42
CA ARG A 310 2.29 -3.86 -0.03
C ARG A 310 1.75 -4.87 -1.03
N VAL A 311 1.59 -6.11 -0.59
CA VAL A 311 1.13 -7.23 -1.45
C VAL A 311 -0.40 -7.38 -1.40
N GLY A 312 -1.02 -7.03 -0.27
CA GLY A 312 -2.46 -7.07 -0.08
C GLY A 312 -2.99 -5.89 0.72
N ARG A 313 -4.29 -5.89 1.04
CA ARG A 313 -4.92 -4.80 1.81
C ARG A 313 -4.28 -4.58 3.19
N PHE A 314 -3.86 -5.67 3.82
CA PHE A 314 -3.28 -5.67 5.17
C PHE A 314 -1.93 -6.37 5.24
N SER A 315 -1.40 -6.86 4.12
CA SER A 315 -0.18 -7.67 4.07
C SER A 315 0.95 -6.89 3.41
N LYS A 316 2.08 -6.80 4.09
CA LYS A 316 3.32 -6.18 3.61
C LYS A 316 4.43 -7.22 3.61
N LEU A 317 5.29 -7.19 2.59
CA LEU A 317 6.44 -8.07 2.43
C LEU A 317 7.66 -7.20 2.15
N GLY A 318 8.76 -7.45 2.83
CA GLY A 318 9.98 -6.71 2.65
C GLY A 318 11.21 -7.55 2.91
N PHE A 319 12.37 -6.96 2.63
CA PHE A 319 13.64 -7.53 2.98
C PHE A 319 14.65 -6.43 3.31
N GLU A 320 15.71 -6.81 4.00
CA GLU A 320 16.85 -5.97 4.34
C GLU A 320 18.13 -6.74 4.10
N VAL A 321 19.04 -6.14 3.34
CA VAL A 321 20.40 -6.64 3.13
C VAL A 321 21.33 -5.68 3.85
N GLY A 322 22.02 -6.16 4.87
CA GLY A 322 22.98 -5.36 5.62
C GLY A 322 24.40 -5.91 5.48
N VAL A 323 25.31 -5.00 5.13
CA VAL A 323 26.71 -5.25 4.86
C VAL A 323 27.53 -4.52 5.94
N SER A 324 28.39 -5.28 6.60
CA SER A 324 29.37 -4.80 7.56
C SER A 324 30.73 -5.42 7.24
N PRO A 325 31.87 -4.80 7.60
CA PRO A 325 33.20 -5.39 7.42
C PRO A 325 33.36 -6.80 7.97
N SER A 326 32.51 -7.21 8.92
CA SER A 326 32.55 -8.53 9.53
C SER A 326 31.49 -9.50 9.00
N ASN A 327 30.35 -9.03 8.52
CA ASN A 327 29.18 -9.88 8.26
C ASN A 327 28.29 -9.37 7.12
N LEU A 328 27.69 -10.30 6.39
CA LEU A 328 26.59 -10.09 5.46
C LEU A 328 25.34 -10.78 5.99
N HIS A 329 24.23 -10.04 6.11
CA HIS A 329 22.95 -10.63 6.49
C HIS A 329 21.82 -10.19 5.57
N LEU A 330 20.86 -11.09 5.40
CA LEU A 330 19.60 -10.87 4.69
C LEU A 330 18.46 -11.14 5.67
N SER A 331 17.63 -10.16 5.95
CA SER A 331 16.42 -10.33 6.76
C SER A 331 15.19 -10.31 5.87
N LEU A 332 14.36 -11.35 5.94
CA LEU A 332 13.05 -11.36 5.30
C LEU A 332 11.99 -10.88 6.30
N TYR A 333 11.10 -10.01 5.83
CA TYR A 333 10.07 -9.38 6.66
C TYR A 333 8.68 -9.59 6.08
N TRP A 334 7.74 -9.93 6.95
CA TRP A 334 6.33 -10.00 6.64
C TRP A 334 5.51 -9.39 7.76
N SER A 335 4.49 -8.61 7.39
CA SER A 335 3.51 -8.13 8.37
C SER A 335 2.08 -8.24 7.85
N ARG A 336 1.17 -8.64 8.73
CA ARG A 336 -0.27 -8.73 8.47
C ARG A 336 -1.10 -8.46 9.72
N LEU A 337 -2.05 -7.52 9.64
CA LEU A 337 -3.02 -7.25 10.71
C LEU A 337 -2.38 -7.08 12.12
N GLY A 338 -1.22 -6.40 12.18
CA GLY A 338 -0.48 -6.19 13.43
C GLY A 338 0.49 -7.30 13.82
N GLN A 339 0.41 -8.49 13.19
CA GLN A 339 1.42 -9.54 13.33
C GLN A 339 2.63 -9.19 12.45
N ARG A 340 3.84 -9.35 12.99
CA ARG A 340 5.11 -9.04 12.31
C ARG A 340 6.07 -10.21 12.49
N ILE A 341 6.58 -10.76 11.39
CA ILE A 341 7.55 -11.85 11.36
C ILE A 341 8.78 -11.35 10.62
N SER A 342 9.95 -11.48 11.24
CA SER A 342 11.24 -11.15 10.63
C SER A 342 12.18 -12.33 10.80
N VAL A 343 12.72 -12.85 9.70
CA VAL A 343 13.62 -14.00 9.69
C VAL A 343 14.98 -13.55 9.17
N PRO A 344 16.00 -13.39 10.06
CA PRO A 344 17.35 -13.03 9.65
C PRO A 344 18.16 -14.25 9.21
N PHE A 345 18.84 -14.13 8.08
CA PHE A 345 19.78 -15.10 7.52
C PHE A 345 21.19 -14.49 7.52
N LEU A 346 22.14 -15.14 8.19
CA LEU A 346 23.55 -14.79 8.10
C LEU A 346 24.13 -15.45 6.84
N LEU A 347 24.40 -14.67 5.79
CA LEU A 347 24.83 -15.20 4.50
C LEU A 347 26.34 -15.46 4.46
N ALA A 348 27.13 -14.56 5.04
CA ALA A 348 28.58 -14.70 5.08
C ALA A 348 29.19 -13.98 6.29
N THR A 349 30.33 -14.50 6.72
CA THR A 349 31.20 -13.91 7.75
C THR A 349 32.47 -13.40 7.09
N ARG A 350 33.29 -12.64 7.82
CA ARG A 350 34.49 -11.97 7.31
C ARG A 350 35.39 -12.85 6.43
N SER A 351 35.50 -14.14 6.72
CA SER A 351 36.35 -15.07 5.96
C SER A 351 35.76 -15.53 4.62
N THR A 352 34.44 -15.43 4.44
CA THR A 352 33.72 -15.92 3.25
C THR A 352 33.05 -14.80 2.44
N MET A 353 33.23 -13.54 2.84
CA MET A 353 32.68 -12.39 2.10
C MET A 353 33.42 -12.16 0.78
N SER A 354 32.78 -12.49 -0.33
CA SER A 354 33.19 -12.07 -1.67
C SER A 354 32.34 -10.91 -2.18
N THR A 355 32.92 -10.05 -3.03
CA THR A 355 32.20 -8.93 -3.67
C THR A 355 31.04 -9.43 -4.52
N GLU A 356 31.20 -10.59 -5.18
CA GLU A 356 30.16 -11.22 -5.99
C GLU A 356 28.95 -11.63 -5.14
N LEU A 357 29.20 -12.20 -3.95
CA LEU A 357 28.12 -12.59 -3.05
C LEU A 357 27.34 -11.37 -2.55
N VAL A 358 28.03 -10.29 -2.18
CA VAL A 358 27.37 -9.04 -1.76
C VAL A 358 26.55 -8.44 -2.90
N PHE A 359 27.10 -8.46 -4.13
CA PHE A 359 26.41 -7.97 -5.31
C PHE A 359 25.12 -8.77 -5.57
N TRP A 360 25.20 -10.09 -5.66
CA TRP A 360 24.03 -10.92 -5.94
C TRP A 360 23.01 -10.96 -4.79
N ALA A 361 23.48 -11.00 -3.53
CA ALA A 361 22.60 -10.93 -2.36
C ALA A 361 21.79 -9.63 -2.31
N THR A 362 22.35 -8.55 -2.86
CA THR A 362 21.66 -7.25 -2.97
C THR A 362 20.79 -7.17 -4.21
N VAL A 363 21.36 -7.40 -5.39
CA VAL A 363 20.70 -7.12 -6.67
C VAL A 363 19.52 -8.06 -6.92
N LEU A 364 19.65 -9.34 -6.58
CA LEU A 364 18.61 -10.35 -6.88
C LEU A 364 17.27 -10.05 -6.17
N PRO A 365 17.22 -9.77 -4.86
CA PRO A 365 15.97 -9.39 -4.19
C PRO A 365 15.32 -8.12 -4.77
N PHE A 366 16.09 -7.07 -5.04
CA PHE A 366 15.55 -5.82 -5.62
C PHE A 366 15.02 -6.02 -7.04
N LEU A 367 15.75 -6.75 -7.90
CA LEU A 367 15.29 -7.09 -9.25
C LEU A 367 14.01 -7.94 -9.20
N SER A 368 13.91 -8.89 -8.27
CA SER A 368 12.71 -9.71 -8.11
C SER A 368 11.48 -8.87 -7.75
N PHE A 369 11.63 -7.88 -6.86
CA PHE A 369 10.56 -6.94 -6.49
C PHE A 369 10.13 -6.08 -7.69
N GLY A 370 11.10 -5.58 -8.46
CA GLY A 370 10.85 -4.82 -9.69
C GLY A 370 10.11 -5.64 -10.75
N ALA A 371 10.60 -6.84 -11.05
CA ALA A 371 9.99 -7.75 -12.03
C ALA A 371 8.56 -8.16 -11.62
N ALA A 372 8.34 -8.49 -10.35
CA ALA A 372 7.02 -8.82 -9.82
C ALA A 372 6.03 -7.65 -9.95
N GLU A 373 6.50 -6.41 -9.79
CA GLU A 373 5.69 -5.21 -9.98
C GLU A 373 5.31 -4.99 -11.45
N ILE A 374 6.26 -5.14 -12.37
CA ILE A 374 6.01 -5.04 -13.82
C ILE A 374 5.03 -6.12 -14.27
N PHE A 375 5.18 -7.36 -13.79
CA PHE A 375 4.28 -8.47 -14.11
C PHE A 375 2.87 -8.27 -13.55
N ALA A 376 2.75 -7.80 -12.30
CA ALA A 376 1.44 -7.49 -11.71
C ALA A 376 0.70 -6.41 -12.51
N ARG A 377 1.42 -5.40 -13.01
CA ARG A 377 0.87 -4.33 -13.86
C ARG A 377 0.36 -4.84 -15.19
N SER A 378 1.15 -5.63 -15.91
CA SER A 378 0.74 -6.15 -17.21
C SER A 378 -0.53 -7.02 -17.09
N ARG A 379 -0.61 -7.84 -16.02
CA ARG A 379 -1.80 -8.63 -15.71
C ARG A 379 -3.01 -7.77 -15.36
N ALA A 380 -2.84 -6.70 -14.58
CA ALA A 380 -3.91 -5.77 -14.27
C ALA A 380 -4.42 -5.07 -15.53
N GLN A 381 -3.52 -4.58 -16.40
CA GLN A 381 -3.90 -3.93 -17.66
C GLN A 381 -4.67 -4.87 -18.59
N ARG A 382 -4.28 -6.14 -18.69
CA ARG A 382 -5.03 -7.16 -19.46
C ARG A 382 -6.45 -7.31 -18.93
N LYS A 383 -6.61 -7.49 -17.61
CA LYS A 383 -7.93 -7.55 -16.97
C LYS A 383 -8.76 -6.28 -17.18
N MET A 384 -8.14 -5.10 -17.21
CA MET A 384 -8.86 -3.84 -17.50
C MET A 384 -9.38 -3.80 -18.93
N ARG A 385 -8.60 -4.28 -19.90
CA ARG A 385 -9.02 -4.35 -21.30
C ARG A 385 -10.17 -5.34 -21.45
N GLU A 386 -10.02 -6.54 -20.91
CA GLU A 386 -11.06 -7.57 -20.89
C GLU A 386 -12.36 -7.07 -20.21
N ALA A 387 -12.26 -6.39 -19.06
CA ALA A 387 -13.42 -5.83 -18.38
C ALA A 387 -14.08 -4.67 -19.15
N ARG A 388 -13.30 -3.82 -19.82
CA ARG A 388 -13.83 -2.76 -20.69
C ARG A 388 -14.54 -3.34 -21.90
N GLU A 389 -13.95 -4.34 -22.53
CA GLU A 389 -14.55 -5.08 -23.66
C GLU A 389 -15.81 -5.83 -23.22
N GLY A 390 -15.82 -6.44 -22.04
CA GLY A 390 -17.02 -7.06 -21.47
C GLY A 390 -18.13 -6.04 -21.20
N ARG A 391 -17.80 -4.88 -20.63
CA ARG A 391 -18.78 -3.79 -20.40
C ARG A 391 -19.29 -3.18 -21.70
N SER A 392 -18.44 -3.01 -22.71
CA SER A 392 -18.89 -2.47 -24.00
C SER A 392 -19.81 -3.47 -24.71
N LYS A 393 -19.49 -4.77 -24.68
CA LYS A 393 -20.37 -5.83 -25.20
C LYS A 393 -21.71 -5.87 -24.46
N ALA A 394 -21.72 -5.82 -23.14
CA ALA A 394 -22.94 -5.81 -22.34
C ALA A 394 -23.83 -4.58 -22.65
N ARG A 395 -23.23 -3.38 -22.74
CA ARG A 395 -23.96 -2.16 -23.13
C ARG A 395 -24.53 -2.24 -24.54
N LEU A 396 -23.79 -2.86 -25.47
CA LEU A 396 -24.26 -3.06 -26.83
C LEU A 396 -25.45 -4.00 -26.87
N GLN A 397 -25.39 -5.11 -26.13
CA GLN A 397 -26.50 -6.07 -26.01
C GLN A 397 -27.75 -5.43 -25.38
N GLU A 398 -27.58 -4.66 -24.31
CA GLU A 398 -28.69 -3.92 -23.68
C GLU A 398 -29.32 -2.91 -24.64
N TYR A 399 -28.49 -2.17 -25.40
CA TYR A 399 -28.97 -1.25 -26.44
C TYR A 399 -29.78 -1.97 -27.51
N VAL A 400 -29.30 -3.10 -28.02
CA VAL A 400 -29.99 -3.90 -29.05
C VAL A 400 -31.30 -4.46 -28.50
N ALA A 401 -31.29 -5.03 -27.28
CA ALA A 401 -32.49 -5.58 -26.65
C ALA A 401 -33.57 -4.52 -26.43
N ARG A 402 -33.18 -3.32 -25.98
CA ARG A 402 -34.10 -2.18 -25.83
C ARG A 402 -34.71 -1.78 -27.17
N ARG A 403 -33.89 -1.64 -28.22
CA ARG A 403 -34.38 -1.27 -29.56
C ARG A 403 -35.28 -2.34 -30.17
N ARG A 404 -35.00 -3.61 -29.91
CA ARG A 404 -35.86 -4.73 -30.32
C ARG A 404 -37.22 -4.65 -29.63
N ALA A 405 -37.26 -4.45 -28.31
CA ALA A 405 -38.52 -4.30 -27.58
C ALA A 405 -39.35 -3.10 -28.07
N GLU A 406 -38.70 -1.93 -28.30
CA GLU A 406 -39.36 -0.75 -28.87
C GLU A 406 -39.95 -1.04 -30.27
N ALA A 407 -39.26 -1.83 -31.10
CA ALA A 407 -39.74 -2.20 -32.43
C ALA A 407 -40.88 -3.23 -32.38
N ASP A 408 -40.84 -4.18 -31.46
CA ASP A 408 -41.88 -5.20 -31.28
C ASP A 408 -43.20 -4.54 -30.82
N GLU A 409 -43.16 -3.58 -29.90
CA GLU A 409 -44.33 -2.78 -29.49
C GLU A 409 -44.94 -1.99 -30.66
N LEU A 410 -44.11 -1.33 -31.46
CA LEU A 410 -44.56 -0.61 -32.65
C LEU A 410 -45.16 -1.53 -33.71
N THR A 411 -44.61 -2.74 -33.85
CA THR A 411 -45.13 -3.74 -34.80
C THR A 411 -46.57 -4.11 -34.47
N VAL A 412 -46.90 -4.30 -33.19
CA VAL A 412 -48.27 -4.56 -32.74
C VAL A 412 -49.21 -3.39 -33.08
N ILE A 413 -48.76 -2.15 -32.87
CA ILE A 413 -49.55 -0.96 -33.20
C ILE A 413 -49.79 -0.84 -34.72
N LEU A 414 -48.74 -1.08 -35.52
CA LEU A 414 -48.81 -1.00 -36.97
C LEU A 414 -49.68 -2.10 -37.58
N ALA A 415 -49.64 -3.32 -37.05
CA ALA A 415 -50.37 -4.47 -37.58
C ALA A 415 -51.88 -4.17 -37.73
N ASN A 416 -52.48 -3.48 -36.75
CA ASN A 416 -53.89 -3.08 -36.76
C ASN A 416 -54.28 -2.24 -37.98
N GLY A 417 -53.40 -1.34 -38.44
CA GLY A 417 -53.64 -0.49 -39.60
C GLY A 417 -53.20 -1.12 -40.93
N VAL A 418 -52.21 -2.01 -40.88
CA VAL A 418 -51.57 -2.60 -42.07
C VAL A 418 -52.40 -3.76 -42.64
N GLU A 419 -52.94 -4.64 -41.80
CA GLU A 419 -53.71 -5.78 -42.25
C GLU A 419 -54.88 -5.44 -43.19
N PRO A 420 -55.79 -4.51 -42.86
CA PRO A 420 -56.90 -4.16 -43.74
C PRO A 420 -56.42 -3.52 -45.05
N ARG A 421 -55.36 -2.70 -44.99
CA ARG A 421 -54.74 -2.08 -46.18
C ARG A 421 -54.12 -3.11 -47.11
N GLN A 422 -53.34 -4.05 -46.57
CA GLN A 422 -52.73 -5.13 -47.33
C GLN A 422 -53.79 -6.06 -47.94
N ARG A 423 -54.92 -6.33 -47.25
CA ARG A 423 -56.03 -7.10 -47.81
C ARG A 423 -56.71 -6.39 -48.99
N ALA A 424 -56.93 -5.08 -48.87
CA ALA A 424 -57.51 -4.27 -49.96
C ALA A 424 -56.56 -4.22 -51.18
N GLU A 425 -55.26 -3.99 -50.96
CA GLU A 425 -54.23 -4.02 -52.00
C GLU A 425 -54.15 -5.41 -52.67
N ARG A 426 -54.28 -6.49 -51.90
CA ARG A 426 -54.28 -7.86 -52.45
C ARG A 426 -55.47 -8.12 -53.38
N GLN A 427 -56.67 -7.63 -53.04
CA GLN A 427 -57.86 -7.74 -53.87
C GLN A 427 -57.78 -6.88 -55.14
N ALA A 428 -57.17 -5.69 -55.04
CA ALA A 428 -56.95 -4.79 -56.16
C ALA A 428 -55.78 -5.19 -57.08
N GLY A 429 -55.04 -6.26 -56.74
CA GLY A 429 -53.82 -6.66 -57.45
C GLY A 429 -52.65 -5.67 -57.28
N GLY A 430 -52.68 -4.87 -56.23
CA GLY A 430 -51.66 -3.90 -55.84
C GLY A 430 -50.44 -4.53 -55.17
N LEU A 431 -49.70 -3.72 -54.40
CA LEU A 431 -48.43 -4.13 -53.79
C LEU A 431 -48.66 -4.71 -52.39
N VAL A 432 -48.28 -5.99 -52.19
CA VAL A 432 -48.40 -6.70 -50.91
C VAL A 432 -47.02 -7.18 -50.48
N ILE A 433 -46.62 -6.93 -49.24
CA ILE A 433 -45.32 -7.36 -48.71
C ILE A 433 -45.49 -8.75 -48.08
N LEU A 434 -44.75 -9.74 -48.56
CA LEU A 434 -44.83 -11.13 -48.09
C LEU A 434 -43.89 -11.40 -46.92
N SER A 435 -42.65 -10.91 -47.01
CA SER A 435 -41.65 -11.04 -45.95
C SER A 435 -40.57 -9.99 -46.13
N ALA A 436 -40.17 -9.32 -45.06
CA ALA A 436 -39.03 -8.41 -45.08
C ALA A 436 -38.11 -8.67 -43.88
N LYS A 437 -36.84 -8.98 -44.17
CA LYS A 437 -35.80 -9.32 -43.18
C LYS A 437 -34.66 -8.33 -43.26
N TYR A 438 -34.27 -7.79 -42.12
CA TYR A 438 -33.15 -6.86 -41.97
C TYR A 438 -32.05 -7.49 -41.13
N SER A 439 -30.90 -7.80 -41.74
CA SER A 439 -29.80 -8.50 -41.06
C SER A 439 -28.48 -8.29 -41.79
N VAL A 440 -27.40 -8.84 -41.23
CA VAL A 440 -26.16 -9.05 -41.97
C VAL A 440 -26.39 -10.18 -42.99
N ARG A 441 -25.72 -10.11 -44.14
CA ARG A 441 -25.89 -11.11 -45.21
C ARG A 441 -25.40 -12.48 -44.72
N GLY A 442 -26.29 -13.47 -44.70
CA GLY A 442 -25.99 -14.82 -44.20
C GLY A 442 -26.07 -14.98 -42.67
N ALA A 443 -26.65 -14.02 -41.95
CA ALA A 443 -26.84 -14.11 -40.51
C ALA A 443 -27.79 -15.26 -40.10
N PRO A 444 -27.55 -15.90 -38.94
CA PRO A 444 -28.47 -16.89 -38.37
C PRO A 444 -29.80 -16.25 -37.97
N SER A 445 -30.87 -17.03 -37.91
CA SER A 445 -32.24 -16.50 -37.72
C SER A 445 -32.45 -15.68 -36.44
N GLU A 446 -31.61 -15.84 -35.41
CA GLU A 446 -31.70 -15.09 -34.15
C GLU A 446 -31.21 -13.64 -34.26
N GLU A 447 -30.36 -13.34 -35.25
CA GLU A 447 -29.79 -12.02 -35.52
C GLU A 447 -30.48 -11.32 -36.71
N VAL A 448 -31.69 -11.73 -37.02
CA VAL A 448 -32.51 -11.17 -38.10
C VAL A 448 -33.65 -10.36 -37.52
N ALA A 449 -33.71 -9.06 -37.84
CA ALA A 449 -34.87 -8.24 -37.55
C ALA A 449 -35.97 -8.51 -38.59
N ASP A 450 -37.09 -9.08 -38.15
CA ASP A 450 -38.29 -9.18 -38.98
C ASP A 450 -38.97 -7.81 -39.03
N VAL A 451 -39.01 -7.23 -40.21
CA VAL A 451 -39.55 -5.89 -40.47
C VAL A 451 -40.70 -5.95 -41.48
N THR A 452 -41.32 -7.11 -41.65
CA THR A 452 -42.39 -7.35 -42.64
C THR A 452 -43.55 -6.35 -42.48
N VAL A 453 -44.07 -6.21 -41.26
CA VAL A 453 -45.20 -5.31 -40.96
C VAL A 453 -44.78 -3.84 -41.12
N ALA A 454 -43.57 -3.49 -40.69
CA ALA A 454 -43.04 -2.14 -40.79
C ALA A 454 -42.87 -1.70 -42.26
N VAL A 455 -42.33 -2.57 -43.11
CA VAL A 455 -42.23 -2.32 -44.56
C VAL A 455 -43.62 -2.27 -45.20
N ALA A 456 -44.52 -3.16 -44.81
CA ALA A 456 -45.90 -3.17 -45.28
C ALA A 456 -46.67 -1.88 -44.94
N ALA A 457 -46.34 -1.23 -43.82
CA ALA A 457 -46.90 0.06 -43.42
C ALA A 457 -46.46 1.24 -44.29
N LEU A 458 -45.33 1.11 -45.00
CA LEU A 458 -44.81 2.14 -45.91
C LEU A 458 -45.44 2.08 -47.31
N VAL A 459 -46.31 1.10 -47.57
CA VAL A 459 -47.05 1.02 -48.83
C VAL A 459 -48.15 2.07 -48.83
N ASP A 460 -48.12 2.94 -49.84
CA ASP A 460 -49.17 3.93 -50.11
C ASP A 460 -49.60 3.82 -51.57
N LYS A 461 -50.91 3.62 -51.80
CA LYS A 461 -51.55 3.52 -53.11
C LYS A 461 -50.81 2.58 -54.09
N GLY A 462 -50.52 1.35 -53.65
CA GLY A 462 -49.84 0.34 -54.45
C GLY A 462 -48.35 0.59 -54.75
N THR A 463 -47.71 1.57 -54.09
CA THR A 463 -46.27 1.83 -54.22
C THR A 463 -45.58 1.98 -52.86
N LEU A 464 -44.30 1.69 -52.79
CA LEU A 464 -43.47 1.92 -51.61
C LEU A 464 -42.20 2.64 -52.03
N TYR A 465 -41.87 3.70 -51.29
CA TYR A 465 -40.69 4.53 -51.56
C TYR A 465 -39.93 4.85 -50.27
N VAL A 466 -38.68 4.43 -50.22
CA VAL A 466 -37.71 4.81 -49.18
C VAL A 466 -36.56 5.54 -49.86
N PRO A 467 -36.34 6.83 -49.56
CA PRO A 467 -35.36 7.66 -50.25
C PRO A 467 -33.92 7.21 -49.96
N LYS A 468 -33.04 7.45 -50.95
CA LYS A 468 -31.59 7.27 -50.79
C LYS A 468 -31.06 8.16 -49.66
N GLY A 469 -30.10 7.65 -48.90
CA GLY A 469 -29.45 8.39 -47.81
C GLY A 469 -30.10 8.19 -46.43
N LEU A 470 -31.34 7.68 -46.37
CA LEU A 470 -32.00 7.34 -45.12
C LEU A 470 -31.42 6.04 -44.54
N ARG A 471 -31.14 6.03 -43.23
CA ARG A 471 -30.76 4.81 -42.52
C ARG A 471 -32.03 3.99 -42.25
N LYS A 472 -32.12 2.80 -42.84
CA LYS A 472 -33.27 1.91 -42.69
C LYS A 472 -33.53 1.50 -41.23
N SER A 473 -32.49 1.43 -40.39
CA SER A 473 -32.62 1.18 -38.95
C SER A 473 -33.31 2.30 -38.16
N HIS A 474 -33.54 3.48 -38.75
CA HIS A 474 -34.31 4.57 -38.14
C HIS A 474 -35.77 4.61 -38.64
N LEU A 475 -36.17 3.70 -39.53
CA LEU A 475 -37.57 3.57 -39.92
C LEU A 475 -38.40 3.07 -38.75
N LEU A 476 -39.66 3.50 -38.69
CA LEU A 476 -40.57 3.13 -37.62
C LEU A 476 -40.84 1.62 -37.68
N GLY A 477 -40.68 0.91 -36.55
CA GLY A 477 -40.78 -0.56 -36.49
C GLY A 477 -39.52 -1.31 -36.95
N PHE A 478 -38.43 -0.61 -37.26
CA PHE A 478 -37.13 -1.24 -37.50
C PHE A 478 -36.25 -1.21 -36.24
N TRP A 479 -35.38 -2.20 -36.10
CA TRP A 479 -34.26 -2.19 -35.15
C TRP A 479 -32.98 -2.72 -35.83
N ASP A 480 -31.82 -2.41 -35.25
CA ASP A 480 -30.51 -2.83 -35.79
C ASP A 480 -30.00 -4.06 -35.02
N PRO A 481 -29.96 -5.25 -35.64
CA PRO A 481 -29.53 -6.47 -34.96
C PRO A 481 -28.02 -6.60 -34.75
N ALA A 482 -27.20 -5.90 -35.53
CA ALA A 482 -25.75 -6.03 -35.49
C ALA A 482 -25.08 -4.66 -35.60
N PRO A 483 -25.24 -3.75 -34.62
CA PRO A 483 -24.69 -2.41 -34.73
C PRO A 483 -23.19 -2.45 -35.04
N MET A 484 -22.70 -1.50 -35.86
CA MET A 484 -21.35 -1.43 -36.44
C MET A 484 -21.11 -2.29 -37.69
N GLU A 485 -21.98 -3.24 -38.02
CA GLU A 485 -21.87 -4.01 -39.27
C GLU A 485 -22.75 -3.44 -40.40
N THR A 486 -22.53 -3.86 -41.63
CA THR A 486 -23.37 -3.49 -42.78
C THR A 486 -24.54 -4.46 -42.93
N LYS A 487 -25.76 -3.94 -42.79
CA LYS A 487 -26.99 -4.71 -42.93
C LYS A 487 -27.62 -4.52 -44.29
N VAL A 488 -28.40 -5.53 -44.66
CA VAL A 488 -29.14 -5.63 -45.89
C VAL A 488 -30.60 -5.84 -45.55
N LEU A 489 -31.48 -5.17 -46.28
CA LEU A 489 -32.92 -5.43 -46.27
C LEU A 489 -33.25 -6.35 -47.43
N PHE A 490 -33.75 -7.54 -47.12
CA PHE A 490 -34.27 -8.49 -48.09
C PHE A 490 -35.78 -8.54 -47.99
N ALA A 491 -36.49 -8.10 -49.03
CA ALA A 491 -37.95 -8.07 -49.06
C ALA A 491 -38.51 -8.90 -50.22
N LYS A 492 -39.48 -9.76 -49.92
CA LYS A 492 -40.33 -10.47 -50.87
C LYS A 492 -41.69 -9.79 -50.93
N TYR A 493 -42.19 -9.55 -52.13
CA TYR A 493 -43.45 -8.86 -52.36
C TYR A 493 -44.25 -9.47 -53.51
N LEU A 494 -45.56 -9.28 -53.48
CA LEU A 494 -46.51 -9.66 -54.51
C LEU A 494 -47.00 -8.39 -55.20
N TYR A 495 -47.00 -8.36 -56.53
CA TYR A 495 -47.54 -7.27 -57.32
C TYR A 495 -48.23 -7.83 -58.56
N ARG A 496 -49.49 -7.45 -58.81
CA ARG A 496 -50.31 -7.98 -59.91
C ARG A 496 -50.34 -9.51 -59.99
N GLY A 497 -50.37 -10.17 -58.83
CA GLY A 497 -50.41 -11.63 -58.72
C GLY A 497 -49.09 -12.37 -58.97
N LYS A 498 -47.97 -11.66 -59.17
CA LYS A 498 -46.63 -12.26 -59.31
C LYS A 498 -45.73 -11.92 -58.13
N GLU A 499 -44.89 -12.88 -57.73
CA GLU A 499 -43.92 -12.71 -56.65
C GLU A 499 -42.59 -12.15 -57.16
N TYR A 500 -41.99 -11.30 -56.34
CA TYR A 500 -40.72 -10.64 -56.60
C TYR A 500 -39.90 -10.58 -55.31
N SER A 501 -38.57 -10.54 -55.44
CA SER A 501 -37.65 -10.37 -54.32
C SER A 501 -36.65 -9.25 -54.59
N VAL A 502 -36.40 -8.43 -53.58
CA VAL A 502 -35.45 -7.32 -53.64
C VAL A 502 -34.48 -7.39 -52.47
N GLU A 503 -33.21 -7.12 -52.76
CA GLU A 503 -32.15 -6.93 -51.78
C GLU A 503 -31.65 -5.48 -51.87
N VAL A 504 -31.62 -4.76 -50.75
CA VAL A 504 -31.16 -3.36 -50.68
C VAL A 504 -30.17 -3.19 -49.54
N THR A 505 -28.97 -2.66 -49.84
CA THR A 505 -27.90 -2.54 -48.85
C THR A 505 -27.84 -1.14 -48.25
N GLY A 506 -27.66 -1.05 -46.93
CA GLY A 506 -27.36 0.22 -46.26
C GLY A 506 -28.36 1.35 -46.56
N ARG A 507 -27.87 2.43 -47.19
CA ARG A 507 -28.63 3.67 -47.47
C ARG A 507 -29.11 3.79 -48.92
N GLU A 508 -29.09 2.70 -49.67
CA GLU A 508 -29.64 2.66 -51.02
C GLU A 508 -31.15 2.94 -51.02
N GLU A 509 -31.65 3.45 -52.14
CA GLU A 509 -33.07 3.67 -52.35
C GLU A 509 -33.82 2.33 -52.41
N LEU A 510 -35.00 2.26 -51.80
CA LEU A 510 -35.94 1.15 -52.00
C LEU A 510 -37.20 1.72 -52.66
N ARG A 511 -37.45 1.33 -53.90
CA ARG A 511 -38.66 1.66 -54.63
C ARG A 511 -39.33 0.40 -55.13
N LEU A 512 -40.58 0.18 -54.72
CA LEU A 512 -41.42 -0.95 -55.13
C LEU A 512 -42.75 -0.43 -55.71
N PRO A 513 -43.30 -1.07 -56.76
CA PRO A 513 -42.66 -2.11 -57.58
C PRO A 513 -41.49 -1.53 -58.39
N ARG A 514 -40.47 -2.34 -58.68
CA ARG A 514 -39.31 -1.89 -59.45
C ARG A 514 -39.67 -1.70 -60.94
N PRO A 515 -39.27 -0.60 -61.58
CA PRO A 515 -39.48 -0.42 -63.02
C PRO A 515 -38.64 -1.45 -63.80
N GLY A 516 -39.31 -2.34 -64.54
CA GLY A 516 -38.68 -3.26 -65.50
C GLY A 516 -38.39 -4.70 -65.02
N GLU A 517 -38.76 -5.10 -63.80
CA GLU A 517 -38.58 -6.49 -63.35
C GLU A 517 -39.66 -7.43 -63.94
N LYS A 518 -39.23 -8.50 -64.62
CA LYS A 518 -40.10 -9.63 -65.01
C LYS A 518 -40.29 -10.52 -63.78
N GLY A 519 -41.55 -10.80 -63.43
CA GLY A 519 -41.88 -11.64 -62.27
C GLY A 519 -41.23 -13.02 -62.35
N ILE A 520 -40.91 -13.56 -61.18
CA ILE A 520 -40.30 -14.89 -61.01
C ILE A 520 -41.25 -15.96 -61.53
#